data_AF-A0A0T9QDI8-F1
#
_entry.id   AF-A0A0T9QDI8-F1
#
_cell.length_a   1.000
_cell.length_b   1.000
_cell.length_c   1.000
_cell.angle_alpha   90.00
_cell.angle_beta   90.00
_cell.angle_gamma   90.00
#
_symmetry.space_group_name_H-M   'P 1'
#
loop_
_entity.id
_entity.type
_entity.pdbx_description
1 polymer ?
#
loop_
_entity_poly.entity_id
_entity_poly.type
_entity_poly.pdbx_seq_one_letter_code
_entity_poly.pdbx_strand_id
1 'polypeptide(L)'
;MKSPCLQIANAILQTHSADMAELINRQVGKDGIYSLRTSLHAREKKAITSNTLAGLSMITAIAWQLRENELATFHQLNAATQQFRESGALPPPFNEEVPTCQGN
;
A
#
# COMPACT_ATOMS: atom_id res chain seq x y z
N MET A 1 19.46 -8.12 6.40
CA MET A 1 19.65 -6.75 5.86
C MET A 1 18.29 -6.08 5.78
N LYS A 2 18.22 -4.76 5.93
CA LYS A 2 16.97 -4.02 5.72
C LYS A 2 16.70 -3.91 4.23
N SER A 3 15.52 -4.36 3.77
CA SER A 3 15.11 -4.20 2.38
C SER A 3 14.64 -2.77 2.12
N PRO A 4 15.26 -2.02 1.19
CA PRO A 4 14.77 -0.70 0.78
C PRO A 4 13.36 -0.80 0.16
N CYS A 5 13.05 -1.91 -0.51
CA CYS A 5 11.74 -2.14 -1.10
C CYS A 5 10.64 -2.26 -0.03
N LEU A 6 10.91 -2.93 1.10
CA LEU A 6 9.96 -3.00 2.21
C LEU A 6 9.80 -1.65 2.93
N GLN A 7 10.87 -0.86 3.06
CA GLN A 7 10.79 0.49 3.62
C GLN A 7 9.89 1.40 2.78
N ILE A 8 10.08 1.39 1.45
CA ILE A 8 9.25 2.16 0.53
C ILE A 8 7.80 1.66 0.56
N ALA A 9 7.58 0.34 0.61
CA ALA A 9 6.24 -0.23 0.73
C ALA A 9 5.54 0.25 2.01
N ASN A 10 6.23 0.26 3.14
CA ASN A 10 5.71 0.78 4.41
C ASN A 10 5.36 2.27 4.33
N ALA A 11 6.20 3.09 3.68
CA ALA A 11 5.90 4.51 3.46
C ALA A 11 4.63 4.71 2.60
N ILE A 12 4.42 3.86 1.58
CA ILE A 12 3.19 3.87 0.77
C ILE A 12 1.96 3.53 1.63
N LEU A 13 2.05 2.53 2.51
CA LEU A 13 0.95 2.15 3.42
C LEU A 13 0.64 3.25 4.46
N GLN A 14 1.67 3.93 4.95
CA GLN A 14 1.51 5.07 5.85
C GLN A 14 0.81 6.24 5.15
N THR A 15 1.20 6.53 3.90
CA THR A 15 0.55 7.57 3.08
C THR A 15 -0.93 7.24 2.85
N HIS A 16 -1.25 5.98 2.50
CA HIS A 16 -2.64 5.52 2.39
C HIS A 16 -3.44 5.79 3.67
N SER A 17 -2.87 5.45 4.82
CA SER A 17 -3.53 5.62 6.13
C SER A 17 -3.76 7.10 6.45
N ALA A 18 -2.79 7.96 6.15
CA ALA A 18 -2.90 9.40 6.32
C ALA A 18 -3.99 10.01 5.42
N ASP A 19 -4.00 9.65 4.12
CA ASP A 19 -4.99 10.13 3.16
C ASP A 19 -6.41 9.69 3.55
N MET A 20 -6.57 8.44 4.00
CA MET A 20 -7.85 7.92 4.50
C MET A 20 -8.31 8.63 5.78
N ALA A 21 -7.40 8.91 6.71
CA ALA A 21 -7.72 9.66 7.94
C ALA A 21 -8.13 11.11 7.62
N GLU A 22 -7.43 11.77 6.70
CA GLU A 22 -7.80 13.11 6.24
C GLU A 22 -9.19 13.10 5.59
N LEU A 23 -9.46 12.12 4.75
CA LEU A 23 -10.75 11.94 4.11
C LEU A 23 -11.90 11.77 5.13
N ILE A 24 -11.68 10.99 6.19
CA ILE A 24 -12.63 10.83 7.31
C ILE A 24 -12.80 12.14 8.08
N ASN A 25 -11.73 12.85 8.41
CA ASN A 25 -11.80 14.11 9.14
C ASN A 25 -12.59 15.19 8.37
N ARG A 26 -12.44 15.23 7.03
CA ARG A 26 -13.22 16.11 6.16
C ARG A 26 -14.72 15.78 6.16
N GLN A 27 -15.08 14.52 6.41
CA GLN A 27 -16.46 14.06 6.51
C GLN A 27 -17.15 14.60 7.76
N VAL A 28 -16.48 14.56 8.92
CA VAL A 28 -17.03 14.96 10.23
C VAL A 28 -17.23 16.48 10.34
N GLY A 29 -16.47 17.29 9.62
CA GLY A 29 -16.42 18.75 9.85
C GLY A 29 -17.51 19.61 9.20
N LYS A 30 -18.45 19.09 8.40
CA LYS A 30 -19.38 19.96 7.62
C LYS A 30 -20.72 19.28 7.28
N ASP A 31 -21.78 19.63 7.99
CA ASP A 31 -23.15 19.23 7.68
C ASP A 31 -23.76 20.05 6.52
N GLY A 32 -24.44 19.40 5.58
CA GLY A 32 -25.41 20.09 4.69
C GLY A 32 -25.62 19.57 3.27
N ILE A 33 -24.72 18.78 2.66
CA ILE A 33 -24.89 18.27 1.29
C ILE A 33 -24.51 16.78 1.23
N TYR A 34 -25.41 15.91 1.65
CA TYR A 34 -25.09 14.49 1.93
C TYR A 34 -24.79 13.65 0.68
N SER A 35 -25.56 13.77 -0.41
CA SER A 35 -25.45 12.88 -1.59
C SER A 35 -24.28 13.19 -2.53
N LEU A 36 -23.98 14.47 -2.75
CA LEU A 36 -22.80 14.87 -3.53
C LEU A 36 -21.50 14.51 -2.78
N ARG A 37 -21.52 14.58 -1.44
CA ARG A 37 -20.39 14.16 -0.60
C ARG A 37 -20.15 12.67 -0.61
N THR A 38 -21.18 11.82 -0.57
CA THR A 38 -20.98 10.36 -0.57
C THR A 38 -20.36 9.88 -1.89
N SER A 39 -20.78 10.42 -3.03
CA SER A 39 -20.19 10.07 -4.34
C SER A 39 -18.78 10.61 -4.53
N LEU A 40 -18.49 11.85 -4.10
CA LEU A 40 -17.13 12.40 -4.07
C LEU A 40 -16.22 11.58 -3.15
N HIS A 41 -16.71 11.22 -1.97
CA HIS A 41 -15.98 10.44 -0.98
C HIS A 41 -15.65 9.03 -1.50
N ALA A 42 -16.61 8.35 -2.16
CA ALA A 42 -16.36 7.07 -2.80
C ALA A 42 -15.29 7.17 -3.91
N ARG A 43 -15.31 8.26 -4.68
CA ARG A 43 -14.31 8.53 -5.73
C ARG A 43 -12.93 8.81 -5.14
N GLU A 44 -12.82 9.62 -4.10
CA GLU A 44 -11.56 9.93 -3.41
C GLU A 44 -10.98 8.67 -2.75
N LYS A 45 -11.81 7.89 -2.05
CA LYS A 45 -11.40 6.58 -1.51
C LYS A 45 -10.88 5.66 -2.61
N LYS A 46 -11.57 5.58 -3.75
CA LYS A 46 -11.11 4.78 -4.90
C LYS A 46 -9.77 5.29 -5.43
N ALA A 47 -9.59 6.61 -5.54
CA ALA A 47 -8.33 7.20 -5.99
C ALA A 47 -7.17 6.86 -5.03
N ILE A 48 -7.38 6.99 -3.72
CA ILE A 48 -6.39 6.63 -2.70
C ILE A 48 -6.03 5.15 -2.84
N THR A 49 -7.01 4.24 -2.88
CA THR A 49 -6.78 2.79 -3.06
C THR A 49 -6.03 2.48 -4.36
N SER A 50 -6.41 3.11 -5.48
CA SER A 50 -5.74 2.91 -6.77
C SER A 50 -4.29 3.41 -6.76
N ASN A 51 -4.02 4.56 -6.13
CA ASN A 51 -2.67 5.10 -5.99
C ASN A 51 -1.79 4.18 -5.13
N THR A 52 -2.33 3.69 -4.01
CA THR A 52 -1.64 2.70 -3.17
C THR A 52 -1.32 1.43 -3.94
N LEU A 53 -2.29 0.90 -4.70
CA LEU A 53 -2.07 -0.32 -5.51
C LEU A 53 -1.00 -0.10 -6.60
N ALA A 54 -1.01 1.07 -7.25
CA ALA A 54 0.00 1.42 -8.25
C ALA A 54 1.41 1.52 -7.62
N GLY A 55 1.52 2.19 -6.46
CA GLY A 55 2.78 2.28 -5.73
C GLY A 55 3.32 0.91 -5.30
N LEU A 56 2.48 0.07 -4.72
CA LEU A 56 2.84 -1.29 -4.32
C LEU A 56 3.24 -2.17 -5.52
N SER A 57 2.52 -2.05 -6.65
CA SER A 57 2.87 -2.76 -7.89
C SER A 57 4.21 -2.30 -8.44
N MET A 58 4.50 -1.00 -8.40
CA MET A 58 5.76 -0.43 -8.86
C MET A 58 6.94 -0.94 -8.01
N ILE A 59 6.84 -0.89 -6.69
CA ILE A 59 7.94 -1.36 -5.82
C ILE A 59 8.12 -2.88 -5.89
N THR A 60 7.04 -3.63 -6.11
CA THR A 60 7.11 -5.09 -6.39
C THR A 60 7.91 -5.36 -7.67
N ALA A 61 7.68 -4.59 -8.74
CA ALA A 61 8.44 -4.72 -9.98
C ALA A 61 9.93 -4.38 -9.80
N ILE A 62 10.25 -3.37 -8.99
CA ILE A 62 11.63 -3.02 -8.64
C ILE A 62 12.30 -4.14 -7.84
N ALA A 63 11.60 -4.71 -6.84
CA ALA A 63 12.12 -5.86 -6.08
C ALA A 63 12.45 -7.05 -6.99
N TRP A 64 11.62 -7.33 -7.99
CA TRP A 64 11.90 -8.35 -9.01
C TRP A 64 13.16 -8.03 -9.84
N GLN A 65 13.34 -6.77 -10.25
CA GLN A 65 14.50 -6.34 -11.03
C GLN A 65 15.81 -6.45 -10.25
N LEU A 66 15.77 -6.29 -8.92
CA LEU A 66 16.92 -6.41 -8.03
C LEU A 66 17.33 -7.88 -7.74
N ARG A 67 16.56 -8.85 -8.25
CA ARG A 67 16.84 -10.30 -8.22
C ARG A 67 17.24 -10.82 -6.84
N GLU A 68 18.42 -11.43 -6.70
CA GLU A 68 18.86 -12.18 -5.52
C GLU A 68 18.86 -11.34 -4.23
N ASN A 69 19.05 -10.03 -4.34
CA ASN A 69 19.06 -9.14 -3.18
C ASN A 69 17.65 -8.92 -2.58
N GLU A 70 16.60 -9.12 -3.37
CA GLU A 70 15.22 -8.75 -3.01
C GLU A 70 14.19 -9.82 -3.42
N LEU A 71 14.60 -11.05 -3.73
CA LEU A 71 13.69 -12.09 -4.21
C LEU A 71 12.65 -12.48 -3.17
N ALA A 72 13.06 -12.64 -1.91
CA ALA A 72 12.15 -12.91 -0.79
C ALA A 72 11.17 -11.74 -0.58
N THR A 73 11.68 -10.50 -0.67
CA THR A 73 10.88 -9.27 -0.63
C THR A 73 9.85 -9.22 -1.76
N PHE A 74 10.25 -9.58 -2.98
CA PHE A 74 9.36 -9.63 -4.13
C PHE A 74 8.17 -10.56 -3.87
N HIS A 75 8.42 -11.78 -3.38
CA HIS A 75 7.34 -12.72 -3.08
C HIS A 75 6.38 -12.17 -2.02
N GLN A 76 6.92 -11.57 -0.97
CA GLN A 76 6.12 -10.95 0.10
C GLN A 76 5.27 -9.78 -0.42
N LEU A 77 5.88 -8.86 -1.18
CA LEU A 77 5.19 -7.71 -1.77
C LEU A 77 4.15 -8.12 -2.79
N ASN A 78 4.46 -9.10 -3.64
CA ASN A 78 3.52 -9.58 -4.66
C ASN A 78 2.29 -10.22 -4.01
N ALA A 79 2.48 -11.09 -3.01
CA ALA A 79 1.37 -11.69 -2.28
C ALA A 79 0.46 -10.65 -1.61
N ALA A 80 1.06 -9.69 -0.90
CA ALA A 80 0.32 -8.62 -0.24
C ALA A 80 -0.39 -7.69 -1.22
N THR A 81 0.24 -7.37 -2.36
CA THR A 81 -0.34 -6.52 -3.41
C THR A 81 -1.54 -7.21 -4.07
N GLN A 82 -1.46 -8.52 -4.33
CA GLN A 82 -2.58 -9.29 -4.86
C GLN A 82 -3.74 -9.37 -3.85
N GLN A 83 -3.43 -9.66 -2.58
CA GLN A 83 -4.45 -9.68 -1.54
C GLN A 83 -5.17 -8.33 -1.41
N PHE A 84 -4.41 -7.22 -1.46
CA PHE A 84 -5.00 -5.88 -1.42
C PHE A 84 -5.88 -5.59 -2.64
N ARG A 85 -5.44 -6.02 -3.83
CA ARG A 85 -6.22 -5.87 -5.07
C ARG A 85 -7.55 -6.62 -5.01
N GLU A 86 -7.53 -7.85 -4.50
CA GLU A 86 -8.71 -8.74 -4.48
C GLU A 86 -9.68 -8.36 -3.37
N SER A 87 -9.17 -8.13 -2.16
CA SER A 87 -10.00 -7.91 -0.97
C SER A 87 -10.25 -6.44 -0.65
N GLY A 88 -9.43 -5.53 -1.18
CA GLY A 88 -9.39 -4.13 -0.75
C GLY A 88 -8.86 -3.93 0.68
N ALA A 89 -8.44 -5.00 1.38
CA ALA A 89 -7.92 -4.94 2.74
C ALA A 89 -6.44 -4.54 2.72
N LEU A 90 -6.13 -3.42 3.38
CA LEU A 90 -4.78 -2.91 3.46
C LEU A 90 -3.86 -3.95 4.14
N PRO A 91 -2.72 -4.30 3.53
CA PRO A 91 -1.80 -5.25 4.15
C PRO A 91 -1.19 -4.65 5.42
N PRO A 92 -0.84 -5.49 6.41
CA PRO A 92 -0.11 -5.02 7.57
C PRO A 92 1.27 -4.47 7.16
N PRO A 93 1.87 -3.57 7.96
CA PRO A 93 3.24 -3.14 7.74
C PRO A 93 4.20 -4.32 7.64
N PHE A 94 5.09 -4.27 6.67
CA PHE A 94 6.09 -5.30 6.45
C PHE A 94 7.22 -5.16 7.47
N ASN A 95 7.67 -6.29 8.02
CA ASN A 95 8.89 -6.29 8.82
C ASN A 95 10.09 -6.00 7.91
N GLU A 96 10.92 -5.01 8.26
CA GLU A 96 12.06 -4.58 7.41
C GLU A 96 13.17 -5.63 7.32
N GLU A 97 13.19 -6.59 8.25
CA GLU A 97 14.14 -7.70 8.26
C GLU A 97 13.64 -8.85 7.40
N VAL A 98 14.37 -9.11 6.31
CA VAL A 98 14.12 -10.25 5.43
C VAL A 98 15.16 -11.33 5.75
N PRO A 99 14.75 -12.59 6.03
CA PRO A 99 15.69 -13.68 6.16
C PRO A 99 16.42 -13.84 4.83
N THR A 100 17.73 -13.65 4.84
CA THR A 100 18.59 -13.90 3.69
C THR A 100 18.50 -15.37 3.33
N CYS A 101 18.24 -15.69 2.06
CA CYS A 101 18.42 -17.04 1.57
C CYS A 101 19.86 -17.46 1.88
N GLN A 102 20.04 -18.41 2.80
CA GLN A 102 21.33 -19.04 2.99
C GLN A 102 21.59 -19.86 1.73
N GLY A 103 22.59 -19.44 0.94
CA GLY A 103 23.11 -20.24 -0.15
C GLY A 103 23.59 -21.57 0.42
N ASN A 104 23.08 -22.67 -0.13
CA ASN A 104 23.59 -24.01 0.13
C ASN A 104 25.07 -24.12 -0.24
#